data_AF-A0A3M1ULU0-F1
#
_entry.id   AF-A0A3M1ULU0-F1
#
_cell.length_a   1.000
_cell.length_b   1.000
_cell.length_c   1.000
_cell.angle_alpha   90.00
_cell.angle_beta   90.00
_cell.angle_gamma   90.00
#
_symmetry.space_group_name_H-M   'P 1'
#
loop_
_entity.id
_entity.type
_entity.pdbx_description
1 polymer ?
#
loop_
_entity_poly.entity_id
_entity_poly.type
_entity_poly.pdbx_seq_one_letter_code
_entity_poly.pdbx_strand_id
1 'polypeptide(L)'
;MRTWVLLLLPFLCLGLSGHASARDLNGRYAVFGIGEGSCRDFLEARHGGGAELVLYEQWIAGHISAYNLLLAHTYNLLGDLTPTQLLTRIDAQCTRTPDRPFVQALARVLETLYGQRANFSRDAPSGWRQWLKAQQQRKGETEPSRERR
;
A
#
# COMPACT_ATOMS: atom_id res chain seq x y z
N MET A 1 7.90 54.77 -13.37
CA MET A 1 8.44 53.42 -13.65
C MET A 1 8.71 52.57 -12.39
N ARG A 2 8.95 53.14 -11.19
CA ARG A 2 9.22 52.38 -9.94
C ARG A 2 8.04 51.58 -9.35
N THR A 3 6.79 51.88 -9.72
CA THR A 3 5.59 51.20 -9.19
C THR A 3 5.26 49.88 -9.90
N TRP A 4 5.76 49.65 -11.12
CA TRP A 4 5.53 48.42 -11.89
C TRP A 4 6.34 47.24 -11.35
N VAL A 5 7.50 47.50 -10.75
CA VAL A 5 8.38 46.48 -10.15
C VAL A 5 7.73 45.85 -8.91
N LEU A 6 6.95 46.61 -8.14
CA LEU A 6 6.26 46.11 -6.94
C LEU A 6 5.04 45.25 -7.29
N LEU A 7 4.43 45.43 -8.46
CA LEU A 7 3.31 44.60 -8.94
C LEU A 7 3.76 43.28 -9.59
N LEU A 8 5.01 43.21 -10.07
CA LEU A 8 5.57 41.98 -10.65
C LEU A 8 6.10 40.99 -9.59
N LEU A 9 6.44 41.47 -8.40
CA LEU A 9 6.96 40.66 -7.29
C LEU A 9 6.00 39.51 -6.83
N PRO A 10 4.68 39.74 -6.63
CA PRO A 10 3.79 38.65 -6.23
C PRO A 10 3.57 37.60 -7.33
N PHE A 11 3.69 37.98 -8.60
CA PHE A 11 3.55 37.05 -9.73
C PHE A 11 4.75 36.11 -9.87
N LEU A 12 5.95 36.54 -9.45
CA LEU A 12 7.14 35.71 -9.44
C LEU A 12 7.12 34.66 -8.32
N CYS A 13 6.53 34.97 -7.16
CA CYS A 13 6.43 34.03 -6.03
C CYS A 13 5.46 32.86 -6.29
N LEU A 14 4.45 33.04 -7.14
CA LEU A 14 3.49 31.98 -7.50
C LEU A 14 4.09 30.91 -8.45
N GLY A 15 5.19 31.22 -9.15
CA GLY A 15 5.88 30.27 -10.03
C GLY A 15 6.86 29.32 -9.32
N LEU A 16 7.10 29.53 -8.02
CA LEU A 16 8.08 28.81 -7.20
C LEU A 16 7.46 27.83 -6.19
N SER A 17 6.18 27.50 -6.34
CA SER A 17 5.53 26.41 -5.61
C SER A 17 6.05 25.05 -6.10
N GLY A 18 7.34 24.81 -5.85
CA GLY A 18 8.00 23.53 -6.01
C GLY A 18 7.25 22.48 -5.21
N HIS A 19 7.14 21.29 -5.79
CA HIS A 19 6.37 20.19 -5.25
C HIS A 19 6.89 19.86 -3.85
N ALA A 20 6.01 19.93 -2.84
CA ALA A 20 6.32 19.41 -1.51
C ALA A 20 6.46 17.88 -1.60
N SER A 21 7.66 17.41 -1.94
CA SER A 21 8.00 16.00 -1.83
C SER A 21 8.47 15.73 -0.41
N ALA A 22 7.59 15.18 0.42
CA ALA A 22 7.90 14.73 1.77
C ALA A 22 8.69 13.40 1.74
N ARG A 23 9.88 13.45 1.16
CA ARG A 23 10.99 12.50 1.30
C ARG A 23 12.22 13.34 1.56
N ASP A 24 13.13 12.87 2.41
CA ASP A 24 14.38 13.61 2.56
C ASP A 24 15.20 13.57 1.26
N LEU A 25 16.29 14.33 1.21
CA LEU A 25 17.14 14.46 0.02
C LEU A 25 17.69 13.13 -0.51
N ASN A 26 17.69 12.08 0.31
CA ASN A 26 18.16 10.74 -0.04
C ASN A 26 16.99 9.79 -0.36
N GLY A 27 15.77 10.32 -0.51
CA GLY A 27 14.57 9.52 -0.73
C GLY A 27 14.10 8.74 0.51
N ARG A 28 14.61 9.06 1.71
CA ARG A 28 14.24 8.38 2.95
C ARG A 28 12.96 8.98 3.52
N TYR A 29 12.22 8.13 4.21
CA TYR A 29 10.97 8.45 4.89
C TYR A 29 10.90 7.59 6.15
N ALA A 30 10.23 8.10 7.19
CA ALA A 30 9.99 7.32 8.39
C ALA A 30 9.01 6.18 8.09
N VAL A 31 9.28 5.01 8.65
CA VAL A 31 8.43 3.84 8.55
C VAL A 31 8.01 3.50 9.97
N PHE A 32 6.72 3.33 10.20
CA PHE A 32 6.21 3.02 11.53
C PHE A 32 5.69 1.59 11.56
N GLY A 33 6.01 0.86 12.62
CA GLY A 33 5.56 -0.51 12.84
C GLY A 33 6.36 -1.54 12.03
N ILE A 34 5.78 -2.73 11.86
CA ILE A 34 6.50 -3.92 11.39
C ILE A 34 7.13 -3.78 10.00
N GLY A 35 6.65 -2.85 9.17
CA GLY A 35 7.22 -2.61 7.84
C GLY A 35 8.62 -1.97 7.82
N GLU A 36 9.14 -1.52 8.97
CA GLU A 36 10.53 -1.09 9.15
C GLU A 36 11.50 -2.28 9.12
N GLY A 37 11.02 -3.49 9.46
CA GLY A 37 11.80 -4.73 9.45
C GLY A 37 12.34 -5.10 8.06
N SER A 38 13.14 -6.14 8.02
CA SER A 38 13.75 -6.63 6.79
C SER A 38 12.81 -7.56 6.01
N CYS A 39 13.11 -7.76 4.74
CA CYS A 39 12.45 -8.80 3.94
C CYS A 39 12.63 -10.21 4.51
N ARG A 40 13.73 -10.48 5.21
CA ARG A 40 13.97 -11.75 5.90
C ARG A 40 12.96 -11.97 7.02
N ASP A 41 12.71 -10.95 7.83
CA ASP A 41 11.75 -11.02 8.95
C ASP A 41 10.33 -11.29 8.42
N PHE A 42 9.96 -10.65 7.31
CA PHE A 42 8.72 -10.94 6.61
C PHE A 42 8.65 -12.39 6.13
N LEU A 43 9.69 -12.92 5.49
CA LEU A 43 9.71 -14.30 5.00
C LEU A 43 9.61 -15.32 6.15
N GLU A 44 10.22 -15.03 7.29
CA GLU A 44 10.09 -15.84 8.51
C GLU A 44 8.65 -15.82 9.03
N ALA A 45 8.04 -14.64 9.12
CA ALA A 45 6.63 -14.51 9.48
C ALA A 45 5.70 -15.24 8.49
N ARG A 46 6.01 -15.20 7.19
CA ARG A 46 5.27 -15.93 6.14
C ARG A 46 5.36 -17.44 6.30
N HIS A 47 6.52 -17.96 6.70
CA HIS A 47 6.72 -19.38 6.96
C HIS A 47 6.07 -19.84 8.27
N GLY A 48 6.21 -19.05 9.35
CA GLY A 48 5.67 -19.38 10.66
C GLY A 48 4.16 -19.14 10.81
N GLY A 49 3.60 -18.22 10.03
CA GLY A 49 2.21 -17.80 10.14
C GLY A 49 1.91 -17.09 11.47
N GLY A 50 0.70 -17.28 12.00
CA GLY A 50 0.32 -16.78 13.32
C GLY A 50 0.25 -15.26 13.43
N ALA A 51 0.50 -14.75 14.65
CA ALA A 51 0.33 -13.33 14.98
C ALA A 51 1.26 -12.41 14.17
N GLU A 52 2.52 -12.81 13.96
CA GLU A 52 3.49 -12.03 13.20
C GLU A 52 3.05 -11.82 11.74
N LEU A 53 2.54 -12.88 11.09
CA LEU A 53 1.98 -12.75 9.75
C LEU A 53 0.79 -11.78 9.72
N VAL A 54 -0.09 -11.85 10.72
CA VAL A 54 -1.25 -10.95 10.82
C VAL A 54 -0.81 -9.49 10.96
N LEU A 55 0.26 -9.20 11.71
CA LEU A 55 0.81 -7.85 11.81
C LEU A 55 1.28 -7.33 10.44
N TYR A 56 1.99 -8.15 9.66
CA TYR A 56 2.37 -7.79 8.29
C TYR A 56 1.15 -7.58 7.39
N GLU A 57 0.16 -8.46 7.41
CA GLU A 57 -1.05 -8.34 6.59
C GLU A 57 -1.82 -7.05 6.89
N GLN A 58 -1.99 -6.71 8.18
CA GLN A 58 -2.64 -5.47 8.60
C GLN A 58 -1.83 -4.23 8.20
N TRP A 59 -0.50 -4.29 8.39
CA TRP A 59 0.38 -3.20 8.01
C TRP A 59 0.37 -2.95 6.49
N ILE A 60 0.42 -4.02 5.68
CA ILE A 60 0.30 -3.95 4.21
C ILE A 60 -1.03 -3.33 3.80
N ALA A 61 -2.15 -3.76 4.41
CA ALA A 61 -3.46 -3.20 4.12
C ALA A 61 -3.54 -1.70 4.44
N GLY A 62 -2.98 -1.27 5.57
CA GLY A 62 -2.86 0.14 5.94
C GLY A 62 -2.00 0.93 4.94
N HIS A 63 -0.85 0.40 4.56
CA HIS A 63 0.06 1.03 3.60
C HIS A 63 -0.61 1.25 2.23
N ILE A 64 -1.32 0.23 1.72
CA ILE A 64 -2.05 0.32 0.45
C ILE A 64 -3.22 1.30 0.54
N SER A 65 -3.91 1.34 1.68
CA SER A 65 -4.98 2.31 1.93
C SER A 65 -4.46 3.74 1.87
N ALA A 66 -3.27 3.99 2.45
CA ALA A 66 -2.62 5.30 2.34
C ALA A 66 -2.26 5.64 0.88
N TYR A 67 -1.76 4.67 0.10
CA TYR A 67 -1.49 4.89 -1.34
C TYR A 67 -2.76 5.21 -2.12
N ASN A 68 -3.86 4.51 -1.87
CA ASN A 68 -5.15 4.81 -2.50
C ASN A 68 -5.65 6.22 -2.15
N LEU A 69 -5.41 6.67 -0.91
CA LEU A 69 -5.81 8.00 -0.47
C LEU A 69 -4.94 9.12 -1.09
N LEU A 70 -3.62 8.91 -1.15
CA LEU A 70 -2.66 9.96 -1.46
C LEU A 70 -2.29 10.05 -2.95
N LEU A 71 -2.38 8.95 -3.69
CA LEU A 71 -2.03 8.96 -5.12
C LEU A 71 -3.17 9.51 -5.96
N ALA A 72 -2.84 10.47 -6.82
CA ALA A 72 -3.80 11.03 -7.78
C ALA A 72 -4.41 9.93 -8.65
N HIS A 73 -5.71 10.07 -8.93
CA HIS A 73 -6.47 9.15 -9.79
C HIS A 73 -6.31 7.68 -9.40
N THR A 74 -6.34 7.37 -8.10
CA THR A 74 -6.20 6.00 -7.61
C THR A 74 -7.35 5.69 -6.67
N TYR A 75 -8.29 4.86 -7.11
CA TYR A 75 -9.34 4.33 -6.25
C TYR A 75 -8.88 3.03 -5.58
N ASN A 76 -8.27 2.14 -6.36
CA ASN A 76 -7.75 0.87 -5.88
C ASN A 76 -6.46 0.50 -6.64
N LEU A 77 -5.32 0.65 -5.96
CA LEU A 77 -3.99 0.36 -6.47
C LEU A 77 -3.82 -1.11 -6.86
N LEU A 78 -4.51 -2.03 -6.19
CA LEU A 78 -4.40 -3.45 -6.45
C LEU A 78 -5.19 -3.91 -7.69
N GLY A 79 -6.14 -3.10 -8.17
CA GLY A 79 -7.05 -3.52 -9.23
C GLY A 79 -7.75 -4.84 -8.87
N ASP A 80 -7.54 -5.86 -9.70
CA ASP A 80 -8.12 -7.19 -9.54
C ASP A 80 -7.25 -8.15 -8.71
N LEU A 81 -6.07 -7.70 -8.27
CA LEU A 81 -5.17 -8.53 -7.47
C LEU A 81 -5.79 -8.88 -6.11
N THR A 82 -5.76 -10.17 -5.78
CA THR A 82 -6.20 -10.65 -4.46
C THR A 82 -5.09 -10.48 -3.41
N PRO A 83 -5.42 -10.47 -2.11
CA PRO A 83 -4.42 -10.38 -1.03
C PRO A 83 -3.38 -11.50 -1.10
N THR A 84 -3.80 -12.74 -1.38
CA THR A 84 -2.88 -13.88 -1.49
C THR A 84 -1.91 -13.75 -2.66
N GLN A 85 -2.38 -13.27 -3.81
CA GLN A 85 -1.51 -13.01 -4.96
C GLN A 85 -0.55 -11.85 -4.68
N LEU A 86 -0.99 -10.81 -3.97
CA LEU A 86 -0.12 -9.74 -3.52
C LEU A 86 0.99 -10.28 -2.62
N LEU A 87 0.65 -11.05 -1.58
CA LEU A 87 1.64 -11.66 -0.68
C LEU A 87 2.64 -12.52 -1.45
N THR A 88 2.18 -13.32 -2.43
CA THR A 88 3.06 -14.12 -3.28
C THR A 88 4.06 -13.26 -4.07
N ARG A 89 3.64 -12.09 -4.58
CA ARG A 89 4.55 -11.16 -5.27
C ARG A 89 5.57 -10.54 -4.33
N ILE A 90 5.15 -10.24 -3.10
CA ILE A 90 6.04 -9.71 -2.05
C ILE A 90 7.04 -10.80 -1.62
N ASP A 91 6.60 -12.05 -1.44
CA ASP A 91 7.46 -13.22 -1.16
C ASP A 91 8.58 -13.28 -2.21
N ALA A 92 8.22 -13.29 -3.50
CA ALA A 92 9.19 -13.32 -4.60
C ALA A 92 10.15 -12.12 -4.61
N GLN A 93 9.67 -10.92 -4.28
CA GLN A 93 10.51 -9.74 -4.19
C GLN A 93 11.49 -9.84 -3.02
N CYS A 94 11.03 -10.29 -1.86
CA CYS A 94 11.84 -10.42 -0.66
C CYS A 94 12.87 -11.54 -0.76
N THR A 95 12.58 -12.65 -1.43
CA THR A 95 13.57 -13.71 -1.68
C THR A 95 14.77 -13.19 -2.47
N ARG A 96 14.58 -12.24 -3.39
CA ARG A 96 15.69 -11.65 -4.16
C ARG A 96 16.50 -10.63 -3.37
N THR A 97 15.94 -10.04 -2.32
CA THR A 97 16.58 -8.96 -1.55
C THR A 97 16.29 -9.11 -0.05
N PRO A 98 16.76 -10.17 0.61
CA PRO A 98 16.35 -10.50 1.98
C PRO A 98 16.76 -9.45 3.02
N ASP A 99 17.89 -8.77 2.81
CA ASP A 99 18.43 -7.81 3.78
C ASP A 99 17.94 -6.37 3.54
N ARG A 100 17.06 -6.16 2.55
CA ARG A 100 16.46 -4.84 2.29
C ARG A 100 15.29 -4.58 3.24
N PRO A 101 15.01 -3.31 3.60
CA PRO A 101 13.81 -2.96 4.35
C PRO A 101 12.55 -3.41 3.61
N PHE A 102 11.63 -4.05 4.33
CA PHE A 102 10.41 -4.63 3.82
C PHE A 102 9.56 -3.61 3.06
N VAL A 103 9.40 -2.40 3.61
CA VAL A 103 8.65 -1.33 2.94
C VAL A 103 9.18 -1.01 1.54
N GLN A 104 10.50 -1.13 1.29
CA GLN A 104 11.07 -0.87 -0.03
C GLN A 104 10.71 -1.99 -1.00
N ALA A 105 10.67 -3.24 -0.53
CA ALA A 105 10.22 -4.37 -1.34
C ALA A 105 8.73 -4.24 -1.69
N LEU A 106 7.88 -3.90 -0.71
CA LEU A 106 6.48 -3.63 -0.95
C LEU A 106 6.29 -2.49 -1.95
N ALA A 107 6.98 -1.35 -1.76
CA ALA A 107 6.89 -0.22 -2.67
C ALA A 107 7.24 -0.61 -4.12
N ARG A 108 8.30 -1.39 -4.34
CA ARG A 108 8.66 -1.90 -5.67
C ARG A 108 7.56 -2.77 -6.28
N VAL A 109 6.95 -3.65 -5.48
CA VAL A 109 5.81 -4.45 -5.96
C VAL A 109 4.64 -3.53 -6.36
N LEU A 110 4.30 -2.55 -5.52
CA LEU A 110 3.21 -1.61 -5.77
C LEU A 110 3.46 -0.70 -6.99
N GLU A 111 4.70 -0.28 -7.23
CA GLU A 111 5.09 0.48 -8.43
C GLU A 111 4.74 -0.27 -9.72
N THR A 112 4.95 -1.60 -9.75
CA THR A 112 4.57 -2.42 -10.92
C THR A 112 3.06 -2.49 -11.15
N LEU A 113 2.26 -2.23 -10.11
CA LEU A 113 0.80 -2.26 -10.18
C LEU A 113 0.21 -0.93 -10.60
N TYR A 114 0.97 0.16 -10.58
CA TYR A 114 0.43 1.51 -10.82
C TYR A 114 -0.30 1.60 -12.16
N GLY A 115 0.23 1.00 -13.24
CA GLY A 115 -0.43 0.98 -14.55
C GLY A 115 -1.73 0.15 -14.61
N GLN A 116 -1.92 -0.78 -13.67
CA GLN A 116 -3.06 -1.70 -13.59
C GLN A 116 -4.09 -1.27 -12.54
N ARG A 117 -3.85 -0.15 -11.85
CA ARG A 117 -4.75 0.36 -10.80
C ARG A 117 -6.12 0.73 -11.37
N ALA A 118 -7.14 0.62 -10.54
CA ALA A 118 -8.45 1.19 -10.84
C ALA A 118 -8.47 2.67 -10.43
N ASN A 119 -8.79 3.56 -11.38
CA ASN A 119 -8.83 5.01 -11.15
C ASN A 119 -10.19 5.52 -10.66
N PHE A 120 -11.21 4.67 -10.65
CA PHE A 120 -12.58 4.99 -10.22
C PHE A 120 -13.22 3.80 -9.52
N SER A 121 -14.20 4.08 -8.66
CA SER A 121 -15.04 3.04 -8.06
C SER A 121 -15.87 2.39 -9.16
N ARG A 122 -15.46 1.22 -9.63
CA ARG A 122 -16.31 0.35 -10.46
C ARG A 122 -17.28 -0.39 -9.54
N ASP A 123 -18.49 -0.66 -10.04
CA ASP A 123 -19.42 -1.60 -9.39
C ASP A 123 -18.87 -3.05 -9.40
N ALA A 124 -17.86 -3.30 -10.22
CA ALA A 124 -17.12 -4.56 -10.25
C ALA A 124 -16.37 -4.78 -8.92
N PRO A 125 -16.48 -5.95 -8.29
CA PRO A 125 -15.85 -6.22 -7.02
C PRO A 125 -14.32 -6.30 -7.17
N SER A 126 -13.56 -5.55 -6.37
CA SER A 126 -12.09 -5.66 -6.34
C SER A 126 -11.65 -7.04 -5.85
N GLY A 127 -10.44 -7.47 -6.25
CA GLY A 127 -9.86 -8.75 -5.79
C GLY A 127 -9.85 -8.89 -4.27
N TRP A 128 -9.61 -7.79 -3.55
CA TRP A 128 -9.70 -7.74 -2.08
C TRP A 128 -11.12 -7.98 -1.55
N ARG A 129 -12.14 -7.35 -2.15
CA ARG A 129 -13.54 -7.53 -1.73
C ARG A 129 -14.05 -8.94 -2.01
N GLN A 130 -13.65 -9.53 -3.14
CA GLN A 130 -13.99 -10.91 -3.47
C GLN A 130 -13.35 -11.88 -2.48
N TRP A 131 -12.08 -11.68 -2.15
CA TRP A 131 -11.39 -12.48 -1.14
C TRP A 131 -12.08 -12.42 0.21
N LEU A 132 -12.45 -11.24 0.71
CA LEU A 132 -13.15 -11.08 1.99
C LEU A 132 -14.47 -11.88 2.03
N LYS A 133 -15.28 -11.79 0.97
CA LYS A 133 -16.53 -12.56 0.87
C LYS A 133 -16.28 -14.06 0.95
N ALA A 134 -15.26 -14.55 0.25
CA ALA A 134 -14.88 -15.97 0.28
C ALA A 134 -14.40 -16.42 1.67
N GLN A 135 -13.67 -15.57 2.41
CA GLN A 135 -13.27 -15.87 3.80
C GLN A 135 -14.50 -15.99 4.72
N GLN A 136 -15.44 -15.06 4.60
CA GLN A 136 -16.64 -15.03 5.42
C GLN A 136 -17.54 -16.24 5.18
N GLN A 137 -17.69 -16.66 3.92
CA GLN A 137 -18.45 -17.87 3.56
C GLN A 137 -17.85 -19.12 4.18
N ARG A 138 -16.53 -19.33 4.05
CA ARG A 138 -15.86 -20.48 4.68
C ARG A 138 -16.00 -20.50 6.19
N LYS A 139 -15.90 -19.34 6.84
CA LYS A 139 -16.09 -19.24 8.30
C LYS A 139 -17.50 -19.68 8.71
N GLY A 140 -18.52 -19.23 7.97
CA GLY A 140 -19.91 -19.61 8.20
C GLY A 140 -20.22 -21.09 7.94
N GLU A 141 -19.48 -21.76 7.05
CA GLU A 141 -19.59 -23.21 6.83
C GLU A 141 -18.93 -24.02 7.96
N THR A 142 -17.85 -23.50 8.55
CA THR A 142 -17.13 -24.16 9.66
C THR A 142 -17.75 -23.92 11.04
N GLU A 143 -18.64 -22.95 11.20
CA GLU A 143 -19.30 -22.66 12.47
C GLU A 143 -20.57 -23.52 12.57
N PRO A 144 -20.61 -24.55 13.46
CA PRO A 144 -21.80 -25.38 13.61
C PRO A 144 -22.96 -24.46 14.03
N SER A 145 -24.16 -24.73 13.52
CA SER A 145 -25.41 -24.04 13.83
C SER A 145 -25.78 -24.08 15.32
N ARG A 146 -25.01 -23.39 16.15
CA ARG A 146 -25.04 -23.45 17.61
C ARG A 146 -25.46 -22.11 18.18
N GLU A 147 -26.55 -21.56 17.64
CA GLU A 147 -27.31 -20.48 18.29
C GLU A 147 -28.76 -20.49 17.75
N ARG A 148 -29.42 -21.63 17.88
CA ARG A 148 -30.89 -21.72 17.90
C ARG A 148 -31.26 -22.64 19.05
N ARG A 149 -31.08 -22.14 20.27
CA ARG A 149 -31.72 -22.68 21.46
C ARG A 149 -31.88 -21.59 22.49
#